data_AF-A0A947H7M3-F1
#
_entry.id   AF-A0A947H7M3-F1
#
_cell.length_a   1.000
_cell.length_b   1.000
_cell.length_c   1.000
_cell.angle_alpha   90.00
_cell.angle_beta   90.00
_cell.angle_gamma   90.00
#
_symmetry.space_group_name_H-M   'P 1'
#
loop_
_entity.id
_entity.type
_entity.pdbx_description
1 polymer ?
#
loop_
_entity_poly.entity_id
_entity_poly.type
_entity_poly.pdbx_seq_one_letter_code
_entity_poly.pdbx_strand_id
1 'polypeptide(L)'
;MKAIVLLGLAPVLFWGCTMPLPGNSNSEVNSLLPNNSTTIPNSSSFQSLFIPLEDIGVRLGLHNGSSLFYLDLNACGSNPRCTNQLALPLNLLVVYQFFNPDNTPVLGQLPVFNLPAKGEKNSPFRQLFRVIVPAGYVANTIRSAEDLAASQFRIESSGKAFNFPLVTTANAASVNLNIKKAWQKSEEIRYLDLGDVPYASGKNQLGVGLIYFLRNRDNSELPSNPAPILDTVPGDLLYSPIRQVFRAISENQIVSQEGDPARGLRSQEDLLRAVNQGLFRLEDTDSFFNYPVFQDSGIISQPETEIYGLYLAVLKALPVLPETAHYALWSRNQGQENRLLLRFRSGGFGLFDLQKQPQDLSKSLFRFSQSELAGLNTFFVTVENKEDSTPSQSIILQSDANSGSLKRSLNLPFQNNYLRLQAGNFLLSTPTDSVANNGEFGLWFAKRTTVNPTQPPIAQELEPGLILSLPPSGWLYQGWVLYRRNPEQWLPLGRFSSVNQADQENPFSGRQAGYPFPGEDFLNNPPAGITFPFNLPSSGETEVVLALQPQNVLVQAPFFPLFRVALTKASPVYTNLNFPPVAFSEPEIQVELRPEAPTQP
;
A
#
# COMPACT_ATOMS: atom_id res chain seq x y z
N MET A 1 25.18 28.62 54.83
CA MET A 1 25.36 29.72 53.86
C MET A 1 26.04 29.18 52.61
N LYS A 2 25.34 29.28 51.47
CA LYS A 2 25.77 29.32 50.07
C LYS A 2 27.06 28.59 49.64
N ALA A 3 26.88 27.60 48.76
CA ALA A 3 27.60 27.56 47.48
C ALA A 3 26.74 26.85 46.42
N ILE A 4 26.76 27.43 45.23
CA ILE A 4 26.01 27.10 44.02
C ILE A 4 26.66 25.91 43.31
N VAL A 5 25.87 24.98 42.76
CA VAL A 5 26.30 24.12 41.66
C VAL A 5 25.14 23.99 40.66
N LEU A 6 25.40 24.40 39.42
CA LEU A 6 24.57 24.15 38.23
C LEU A 6 25.18 23.01 37.41
N LEU A 7 24.28 22.28 36.75
CA LEU A 7 24.39 21.53 35.48
C LEU A 7 24.96 20.10 35.48
N GLY A 8 24.14 19.20 34.93
CA GLY A 8 24.53 17.88 34.44
C GLY A 8 23.39 16.86 34.43
N LEU A 9 22.37 17.05 33.59
CA LEU A 9 21.32 16.05 33.35
C LEU A 9 21.85 14.90 32.47
N ALA A 10 21.73 13.68 32.96
CA ALA A 10 21.87 12.43 32.20
C ALA A 10 20.48 11.88 31.82
N PRO A 11 20.33 11.15 30.70
CA PRO A 11 19.04 10.67 30.22
C PRO A 11 18.63 9.37 30.93
N VAL A 12 17.37 9.27 31.32
CA VAL A 12 16.77 8.04 31.84
C VAL A 12 15.85 7.44 30.78
N LEU A 13 16.11 6.17 30.48
CA LEU A 13 15.37 5.26 29.61
C LEU A 13 13.89 5.15 30.02
N PHE A 14 12.98 5.18 29.04
CA PHE A 14 11.61 4.70 29.22
C PHE A 14 11.43 3.32 28.58
N TRP A 15 11.12 2.35 29.44
CA TRP A 15 10.55 1.05 29.08
C TRP A 15 9.09 1.21 28.64
N GLY A 16 8.65 0.28 27.80
CA GLY A 16 7.42 0.35 27.02
C GLY A 16 6.09 0.20 27.76
N CYS A 17 5.02 0.48 27.02
CA CYS A 17 3.67 0.08 27.33
C CYS A 17 3.06 -0.60 26.11
N THR A 18 2.68 -1.85 26.33
CA THR A 18 1.85 -2.73 25.50
C THR A 18 0.44 -2.18 25.33
N MET A 19 -0.14 -2.36 24.13
CA MET A 19 -1.54 -2.05 23.82
C MET A 19 -2.50 -2.82 24.74
N PRO A 20 -3.48 -2.18 25.38
CA PRO A 20 -4.57 -2.89 26.06
C PRO A 20 -5.73 -3.18 25.10
N LEU A 21 -6.18 -4.44 25.10
CA LEU A 21 -7.42 -4.89 24.48
C LEU A 21 -8.64 -4.30 25.23
N PRO A 22 -9.75 -3.91 24.56
CA PRO A 22 -10.89 -3.29 25.24
C PRO A 22 -11.89 -4.31 25.80
N GLY A 23 -12.33 -4.07 27.03
CA GLY A 23 -13.44 -4.76 27.69
C GLY A 23 -14.78 -4.04 27.52
N ASN A 24 -15.86 -4.83 27.51
CA ASN A 24 -17.27 -4.42 27.41
C ASN A 24 -17.80 -3.74 28.69
N SER A 25 -18.62 -2.69 28.55
CA SER A 25 -19.90 -2.56 29.26
C SER A 25 -20.75 -1.39 28.74
N ASN A 26 -22.05 -1.67 28.58
CA ASN A 26 -23.13 -0.83 28.04
C ASN A 26 -23.66 0.25 29.02
N SER A 27 -24.08 1.41 28.49
CA SER A 27 -25.46 1.92 28.62
C SER A 27 -25.68 3.23 27.82
N GLU A 28 -26.90 3.35 27.29
CA GLU A 28 -27.47 4.17 26.20
C GLU A 28 -27.64 5.69 26.46
N VAL A 29 -28.12 6.56 25.54
CA VAL A 29 -27.98 6.91 24.10
C VAL A 29 -28.86 8.15 23.88
N ASN A 30 -28.33 9.17 23.19
CA ASN A 30 -29.08 9.88 22.16
C ASN A 30 -28.14 10.42 21.06
N SER A 31 -28.41 10.00 19.82
CA SER A 31 -28.14 10.66 18.52
C SER A 31 -27.00 10.20 17.58
N LEU A 32 -27.46 10.03 16.31
CA LEU A 32 -26.89 9.98 14.95
C LEU A 32 -26.08 8.78 14.43
N LEU A 33 -25.83 7.72 15.20
CA LEU A 33 -25.59 6.38 14.63
C LEU A 33 -26.47 5.38 15.40
N PRO A 34 -27.02 4.32 14.76
CA PRO A 34 -27.73 3.27 15.49
C PRO A 34 -26.76 2.62 16.47
N ASN A 35 -26.97 2.91 17.75
CA ASN A 35 -26.43 2.12 18.84
C ASN A 35 -27.24 0.84 18.90
N ASN A 36 -26.62 -0.30 18.63
CA ASN A 36 -27.08 -1.56 19.19
C ASN A 36 -25.88 -2.43 19.56
N SER A 37 -25.88 -2.78 20.84
CA SER A 37 -24.89 -3.54 21.58
C SER A 37 -24.66 -4.95 21.02
N THR A 38 -23.40 -5.39 21.11
CA THR A 38 -22.91 -6.74 21.52
C THR A 38 -23.47 -8.03 20.94
N THR A 39 -24.38 -8.02 19.98
CA THR A 39 -24.63 -9.14 19.07
C THR A 39 -25.07 -8.60 17.73
N ILE A 40 -24.14 -8.57 16.76
CA ILE A 40 -24.50 -8.47 15.35
C ILE A 40 -25.21 -9.79 14.99
N PRO A 41 -26.51 -9.81 14.68
CA PRO A 41 -27.11 -10.99 14.10
C PRO A 41 -26.50 -11.16 12.70
N ASN A 42 -26.15 -12.39 12.33
CA ASN A 42 -25.65 -12.75 10.99
C ASN A 42 -26.28 -11.90 9.88
N SER A 43 -25.44 -11.19 9.13
CA SER A 43 -25.74 -10.19 8.11
C SER A 43 -26.50 -10.75 6.90
N SER A 44 -27.77 -11.05 7.10
CA SER A 44 -28.68 -11.61 6.09
C SER A 44 -29.83 -10.66 5.67
N SER A 45 -29.99 -9.49 6.29
CA SER A 45 -31.07 -8.55 5.95
C SER A 45 -30.60 -7.41 5.06
N PHE A 46 -30.29 -7.70 3.79
CA PHE A 46 -30.52 -6.73 2.71
C PHE A 46 -32.03 -6.78 2.42
N GLN A 47 -32.83 -5.78 2.81
CA GLN A 47 -34.29 -5.89 2.71
C GLN A 47 -35.03 -4.81 1.90
N SER A 48 -34.35 -3.96 1.13
CA SER A 48 -35.02 -3.38 -0.05
C SER A 48 -34.09 -3.26 -1.24
N LEU A 49 -34.60 -3.66 -2.41
CA LEU A 49 -33.96 -3.42 -3.70
C LEU A 49 -33.94 -1.91 -4.02
N PHE A 50 -34.86 -1.14 -3.43
CA PHE A 50 -35.14 0.28 -3.73
C PHE A 50 -35.04 1.17 -2.48
N ILE A 51 -34.45 2.35 -2.64
CA ILE A 51 -34.35 3.41 -1.63
C ILE A 51 -35.58 4.33 -1.74
N PRO A 52 -36.35 4.57 -0.67
CA PRO A 52 -37.43 5.56 -0.69
C PRO A 52 -36.90 6.99 -0.94
N LEU A 53 -37.63 7.82 -1.69
CA LEU A 53 -37.14 9.15 -2.09
C LEU A 53 -37.17 10.14 -0.92
N GLU A 54 -38.17 10.01 -0.05
CA GLU A 54 -38.27 10.75 1.21
C GLU A 54 -37.10 10.46 2.15
N ASP A 55 -36.42 9.33 1.93
CA ASP A 55 -35.32 8.85 2.74
C ASP A 55 -33.94 9.28 2.21
N ILE A 56 -33.88 10.09 1.15
CA ILE A 56 -32.63 10.67 0.66
C ILE A 56 -32.45 12.04 1.30
N GLY A 57 -31.45 12.15 2.17
CA GLY A 57 -31.14 13.39 2.89
C GLY A 57 -29.93 14.11 2.32
N VAL A 58 -29.94 15.44 2.31
CA VAL A 58 -28.73 16.25 2.15
C VAL A 58 -28.11 16.53 3.52
N ARG A 59 -26.81 16.27 3.65
CA ARG A 59 -26.03 16.53 4.85
C ARG A 59 -24.88 17.48 4.55
N LEU A 60 -24.48 18.23 5.59
CA LEU A 60 -23.31 19.09 5.54
C LEU A 60 -22.05 18.28 5.88
N GLY A 61 -20.99 18.48 5.11
CA GLY A 61 -19.65 17.96 5.39
C GLY A 61 -18.59 19.05 5.24
N LEU A 62 -17.37 18.75 5.64
CA LEU A 62 -16.21 19.63 5.52
C LEU A 62 -15.14 18.97 4.66
N HIS A 63 -14.51 19.76 3.80
CA HIS A 63 -13.35 19.35 3.02
C HIS A 63 -12.44 20.58 2.82
N ASN A 64 -11.16 20.46 3.19
CA ASN A 64 -10.13 21.47 2.98
C ASN A 64 -10.56 22.91 3.33
N GLY A 65 -11.13 23.11 4.52
CA GLY A 65 -11.54 24.44 4.98
C GLY A 65 -12.94 24.86 4.54
N SER A 66 -13.54 24.17 3.58
CA SER A 66 -14.81 24.54 2.95
C SER A 66 -15.94 23.59 3.37
N SER A 67 -17.15 24.15 3.49
CA SER A 67 -18.36 23.35 3.62
C SER A 67 -18.79 22.79 2.27
N LEU A 68 -19.28 21.56 2.28
CA LEU A 68 -19.90 20.92 1.11
C LEU A 68 -21.19 20.20 1.53
N PHE A 69 -21.98 19.82 0.53
CA PHE A 69 -23.13 18.94 0.74
C PHE A 69 -22.80 17.54 0.25
N TYR A 70 -23.32 16.52 0.91
CA TYR A 70 -23.32 15.15 0.40
C TYR A 70 -24.70 14.52 0.60
N LEU A 71 -25.04 13.55 -0.25
CA LEU A 71 -26.26 12.78 -0.08
C LEU A 71 -26.01 11.68 0.93
N ASP A 72 -26.84 11.66 1.96
CA ASP A 72 -27.03 10.52 2.83
C ASP A 72 -28.12 9.65 2.21
N LEU A 73 -27.69 8.61 1.50
CA LEU A 73 -28.58 7.62 0.91
C LEU A 73 -29.08 6.61 1.95
N ASN A 74 -28.89 6.87 3.25
CA ASN A 74 -29.31 6.06 4.37
C ASN A 74 -30.29 6.80 5.30
N ALA A 75 -31.46 7.21 4.80
CA ALA A 75 -32.54 7.43 5.76
C ALA A 75 -33.39 6.17 5.88
N CYS A 76 -33.50 5.74 7.10
CA CYS A 76 -34.35 4.63 7.51
C CYS A 76 -35.55 5.18 8.27
N GLY A 77 -35.99 6.41 7.94
CA GLY A 77 -36.90 7.19 8.77
C GLY A 77 -36.56 7.10 10.25
N SER A 78 -37.55 6.67 11.05
CA SER A 78 -37.44 6.44 12.50
C SER A 78 -37.02 5.02 12.90
N ASN A 79 -36.69 4.13 11.95
CA ASN A 79 -36.36 2.74 12.22
C ASN A 79 -34.85 2.55 12.52
N PRO A 80 -34.46 2.28 13.78
CA PRO A 80 -33.05 2.17 14.17
C PRO A 80 -32.37 0.88 13.72
N ARG A 81 -33.09 -0.06 13.09
CA ARG A 81 -32.54 -1.35 12.61
C ARG A 81 -32.22 -1.36 11.12
N CYS A 82 -32.57 -0.32 10.39
CA CYS A 82 -32.29 -0.22 8.98
C CYS A 82 -30.97 0.53 8.79
N THR A 83 -30.10 -0.01 7.92
CA THR A 83 -28.88 0.65 7.48
C THR A 83 -28.68 0.37 5.99
N ASN A 84 -28.39 1.40 5.19
CA ASN A 84 -27.96 1.31 3.79
C ASN A 84 -26.44 1.17 3.70
N GLN A 85 -25.86 0.42 4.65
CA GLN A 85 -24.47 0.01 4.60
C GLN A 85 -24.25 -0.85 3.36
N LEU A 86 -23.19 -0.56 2.61
CA LEU A 86 -22.84 -1.31 1.42
C LEU A 86 -22.40 -2.73 1.80
N ALA A 87 -22.85 -3.71 1.01
CA ALA A 87 -22.42 -5.10 1.14
C ALA A 87 -20.94 -5.26 0.79
N LEU A 88 -20.24 -6.09 1.54
CA LEU A 88 -18.92 -6.60 1.16
C LEU A 88 -19.00 -8.08 0.73
N PRO A 89 -18.30 -8.50 -0.34
CA PRO A 89 -17.54 -7.64 -1.27
C PRO A 89 -18.48 -6.72 -2.09
N LEU A 90 -17.97 -5.53 -2.45
CA LEU A 90 -18.70 -4.60 -3.32
C LEU A 90 -18.80 -5.20 -4.72
N ASN A 91 -20.01 -5.60 -5.10
CA ASN A 91 -20.27 -6.18 -6.42
C ASN A 91 -20.74 -5.11 -7.42
N LEU A 92 -20.36 -5.27 -8.69
CA LEU A 92 -20.92 -4.49 -9.78
C LEU A 92 -22.05 -5.27 -10.44
N LEU A 93 -23.26 -4.71 -10.37
CA LEU A 93 -24.37 -5.20 -11.18
C LEU A 93 -24.20 -4.72 -12.63
N VAL A 94 -24.97 -5.28 -13.56
CA VAL A 94 -24.86 -4.94 -14.98
C VAL A 94 -25.98 -3.98 -15.38
N VAL A 95 -25.60 -2.97 -16.17
CA VAL A 95 -26.53 -2.14 -16.93
C VAL A 95 -26.17 -2.21 -18.41
N TYR A 96 -27.19 -2.44 -19.24
CA TYR A 96 -27.07 -2.45 -20.70
C TYR A 96 -27.65 -1.16 -21.28
N GLN A 97 -26.86 -0.46 -22.09
CA GLN A 97 -27.32 0.66 -22.92
C GLN A 97 -27.18 0.31 -24.40
N PHE A 98 -28.08 0.85 -25.22
CA PHE A 98 -28.26 0.41 -26.60
C PHE A 98 -27.80 1.49 -27.58
N PHE A 99 -27.05 1.06 -28.58
CA PHE A 99 -26.44 1.92 -29.58
C PHE A 99 -26.69 1.36 -30.98
N ASN A 100 -26.90 2.27 -31.93
CA ASN A 100 -26.92 1.96 -33.35
C ASN A 100 -25.51 1.53 -33.84
N PRO A 101 -25.41 0.90 -35.02
CA PRO A 101 -24.11 0.49 -35.59
C PRO A 101 -23.10 1.64 -35.79
N ASP A 102 -23.57 2.89 -35.88
CA ASP A 102 -22.75 4.10 -35.98
C ASP A 102 -22.33 4.68 -34.61
N ASN A 103 -22.59 3.95 -33.53
CA ASN A 103 -22.37 4.33 -32.13
C ASN A 103 -23.28 5.44 -31.58
N THR A 104 -24.31 5.87 -32.29
CA THR A 104 -25.29 6.80 -31.71
C THR A 104 -26.25 6.07 -30.73
N PRO A 105 -26.66 6.69 -29.61
CA PRO A 105 -27.63 6.08 -28.71
C PRO A 105 -28.98 5.81 -29.39
N VAL A 106 -29.60 4.67 -29.10
CA VAL A 106 -30.96 4.36 -29.58
C VAL A 106 -31.97 5.23 -28.82
N LEU A 107 -32.51 6.25 -29.49
CA LEU A 107 -33.48 7.17 -28.88
C LEU A 107 -34.72 6.44 -28.36
N GLY A 108 -35.12 6.77 -27.13
CA GLY A 108 -36.30 6.19 -26.48
C GLY A 108 -36.10 4.81 -25.86
N GLN A 109 -34.99 4.12 -26.13
CA GLN A 109 -34.67 2.85 -25.46
C GLN A 109 -34.22 3.12 -24.02
N LEU A 110 -34.93 2.55 -23.05
CA LEU A 110 -34.49 2.58 -21.65
C LEU A 110 -33.34 1.59 -21.45
N PRO A 111 -32.38 1.89 -20.57
CA PRO A 111 -31.36 0.93 -20.19
C PRO A 111 -32.00 -0.31 -19.55
N VAL A 112 -31.38 -1.47 -19.75
CA VAL A 112 -31.84 -2.74 -19.16
C VAL A 112 -30.93 -3.10 -18.00
N PHE A 113 -31.49 -3.26 -16.81
CA PHE A 113 -30.77 -3.57 -15.59
C PHE A 113 -30.90 -5.07 -15.30
N ASN A 114 -29.78 -5.71 -14.95
CA ASN A 114 -29.84 -7.08 -14.45
C ASN A 114 -30.29 -7.12 -12.98
N LEU A 115 -30.73 -8.30 -12.55
CA LEU A 115 -30.82 -8.62 -11.13
C LEU A 115 -29.47 -9.16 -10.63
N PRO A 116 -29.20 -9.03 -9.31
CA PRO A 116 -28.12 -9.77 -8.67
C PRO A 116 -28.27 -11.28 -8.93
N ALA A 117 -27.16 -12.00 -9.09
CA ALA A 117 -27.20 -13.44 -9.21
C ALA A 117 -27.71 -14.09 -7.92
N LYS A 118 -28.13 -15.36 -7.99
CA LYS A 118 -28.63 -16.09 -6.81
C LYS A 118 -27.55 -16.14 -5.72
N GLY A 119 -27.82 -15.52 -4.58
CA GLY A 119 -26.90 -15.45 -3.44
C GLY A 119 -26.02 -14.19 -3.41
N GLU A 120 -26.05 -13.36 -4.45
CA GLU A 120 -25.40 -12.05 -4.44
C GLU A 120 -26.28 -11.00 -3.75
N LYS A 121 -25.64 -10.07 -3.03
CA LYS A 121 -26.30 -8.91 -2.45
C LYS A 121 -26.52 -7.84 -3.52
N ASN A 122 -27.58 -7.04 -3.35
CA ASN A 122 -27.84 -5.91 -4.23
C ASN A 122 -26.72 -4.86 -4.14
N SER A 123 -26.50 -4.11 -5.21
CA SER A 123 -25.51 -3.03 -5.27
C SER A 123 -26.05 -1.82 -6.04
N PRO A 124 -25.79 -0.60 -5.57
CA PRO A 124 -26.11 0.60 -6.34
C PRO A 124 -25.14 0.80 -7.51
N PHE A 125 -24.01 0.10 -7.53
CA PHE A 125 -22.97 0.29 -8.55
C PHE A 125 -23.17 -0.67 -9.73
N ARG A 126 -23.09 -0.12 -10.94
CA ARG A 126 -23.39 -0.85 -12.17
C ARG A 126 -22.30 -0.69 -13.23
N GLN A 127 -21.78 -1.81 -13.73
CA GLN A 127 -20.91 -1.85 -14.89
C GLN A 127 -21.73 -1.68 -16.17
N LEU A 128 -21.29 -0.76 -17.03
CA LEU A 128 -21.96 -0.48 -18.29
C LEU A 128 -21.47 -1.44 -19.40
N PHE A 129 -22.43 -2.10 -20.03
CA PHE A 129 -22.27 -2.84 -21.27
C PHE A 129 -23.04 -2.15 -22.40
N ARG A 130 -22.40 -2.06 -23.56
CA ARG A 130 -22.96 -1.50 -24.78
C ARG A 130 -23.55 -2.62 -25.62
N VAL A 131 -24.81 -2.46 -26.01
CA VAL A 131 -25.52 -3.38 -26.89
C VAL A 131 -25.62 -2.73 -28.26
N ILE A 132 -25.02 -3.34 -29.28
CA ILE A 132 -25.09 -2.87 -30.66
C ILE A 132 -26.29 -3.53 -31.34
N VAL A 133 -27.31 -2.74 -31.67
CA VAL A 133 -28.56 -3.22 -32.27
C VAL A 133 -28.50 -3.21 -33.81
N PRO A 134 -29.26 -4.08 -34.49
CA PRO A 134 -29.35 -4.06 -35.95
C PRO A 134 -30.11 -2.83 -36.48
N ALA A 135 -29.91 -2.52 -37.76
CA ALA A 135 -30.68 -1.49 -38.45
C ALA A 135 -32.18 -1.82 -38.43
N GLY A 136 -33.02 -0.84 -38.11
CA GLY A 136 -34.47 -1.03 -37.96
C GLY A 136 -34.91 -1.54 -36.59
N TYR A 137 -34.01 -1.62 -35.61
CA TYR A 137 -34.37 -1.90 -34.22
C TYR A 137 -35.41 -0.90 -33.70
N VAL A 138 -36.45 -1.42 -33.03
CA VAL A 138 -37.49 -0.61 -32.40
C VAL A 138 -37.21 -0.53 -30.90
N ALA A 139 -37.13 0.70 -30.38
CA ALA A 139 -36.87 0.97 -28.97
C ALA A 139 -37.88 0.27 -28.04
N ASN A 140 -37.39 -0.17 -26.90
CA ASN A 140 -38.10 -0.93 -25.85
C ASN A 140 -38.71 -2.24 -26.34
N THR A 141 -38.14 -2.88 -27.36
CA THR A 141 -38.45 -4.28 -27.69
C THR A 141 -37.67 -5.25 -26.80
N ILE A 142 -36.43 -4.91 -26.41
CA ILE A 142 -35.66 -5.59 -25.35
C ILE A 142 -35.94 -4.92 -24.01
N ARG A 143 -36.45 -5.68 -23.03
CA ARG A 143 -36.82 -5.17 -21.69
C ARG A 143 -36.30 -6.03 -20.53
N SER A 144 -35.50 -7.03 -20.81
CA SER A 144 -34.91 -7.90 -19.80
C SER A 144 -33.55 -8.44 -20.26
N ALA A 145 -32.75 -8.93 -19.31
CA ALA A 145 -31.49 -9.58 -19.64
C ALA A 145 -31.72 -10.89 -20.41
N GLU A 146 -32.87 -11.54 -20.16
CA GLU A 146 -33.33 -12.73 -20.86
C GLU A 146 -33.68 -12.43 -22.33
N ASP A 147 -34.40 -11.33 -22.61
CA ASP A 147 -34.67 -10.87 -23.98
C ASP A 147 -33.35 -10.58 -24.71
N LEU A 148 -32.40 -9.94 -24.01
CA LEU A 148 -31.10 -9.61 -24.58
C LEU A 148 -30.29 -10.87 -24.91
N ALA A 149 -30.28 -11.87 -24.03
CA ALA A 149 -29.64 -13.15 -24.28
C ALA A 149 -30.28 -13.89 -25.48
N ALA A 150 -31.61 -13.82 -25.61
CA ALA A 150 -32.33 -14.40 -26.74
C ALA A 150 -32.09 -13.65 -28.07
N SER A 151 -31.82 -12.35 -28.02
CA SER A 151 -31.61 -11.50 -29.22
C SER A 151 -30.31 -11.79 -29.98
N GLN A 152 -29.31 -12.37 -29.29
CA GLN A 152 -27.95 -12.57 -29.81
C GLN A 152 -27.27 -11.28 -30.34
N PHE A 153 -27.69 -10.10 -29.87
CA PHE A 153 -27.04 -8.85 -30.22
C PHE A 153 -25.59 -8.80 -29.76
N ARG A 154 -24.77 -8.01 -30.45
CA ARG A 154 -23.37 -7.80 -30.06
C ARG A 154 -23.32 -6.97 -28.78
N ILE A 155 -22.63 -7.47 -27.77
CA ILE A 155 -22.48 -6.83 -26.46
C ILE A 155 -21.00 -6.58 -26.19
N GLU A 156 -20.66 -5.36 -25.77
CA GLU A 156 -19.31 -4.92 -25.49
C GLU A 156 -19.21 -4.33 -24.08
N SER A 157 -18.19 -4.67 -23.31
CA SER A 157 -17.91 -3.98 -22.05
C SER A 157 -17.41 -2.57 -22.34
N SER A 158 -18.00 -1.57 -21.69
CA SER A 158 -17.50 -0.18 -21.78
C SER A 158 -16.25 0.06 -20.92
N GLY A 159 -15.98 -0.82 -19.95
CA GLY A 159 -14.99 -0.58 -18.90
C GLY A 159 -15.36 0.54 -17.91
N LYS A 160 -16.58 1.09 -17.98
CA LYS A 160 -17.10 2.11 -17.06
C LYS A 160 -18.03 1.48 -16.02
N ALA A 161 -18.07 2.07 -14.84
CA ALA A 161 -19.07 1.79 -13.81
C ALA A 161 -19.75 3.08 -13.36
N PHE A 162 -20.98 2.97 -12.90
CA PHE A 162 -21.83 4.08 -12.51
C PHE A 162 -22.50 3.82 -11.17
N ASN A 163 -22.85 4.90 -10.46
CA ASN A 163 -23.61 4.86 -9.22
C ASN A 163 -25.10 5.08 -9.53
N PHE A 164 -25.83 3.98 -9.72
CA PHE A 164 -27.25 3.96 -10.09
C PHE A 164 -28.09 3.22 -9.03
N PRO A 165 -28.23 3.78 -7.81
CA PRO A 165 -29.10 3.21 -6.79
C PRO A 165 -30.55 3.25 -7.28
N LEU A 166 -31.27 2.15 -7.03
CA LEU A 166 -32.68 2.04 -7.36
C LEU A 166 -33.51 2.80 -6.33
N VAL A 167 -34.58 3.46 -6.77
CA VAL A 167 -35.42 4.31 -5.92
C VAL A 167 -36.91 4.00 -6.08
N THR A 168 -37.71 4.22 -5.04
CA THR A 168 -39.18 4.09 -5.11
C THR A 168 -39.85 5.40 -5.56
N THR A 169 -41.17 5.40 -5.71
CA THR A 169 -41.99 6.58 -6.10
C THR A 169 -42.88 7.09 -4.97
N ALA A 170 -42.74 6.57 -3.76
CA ALA A 170 -43.48 7.09 -2.63
C ALA A 170 -42.88 8.46 -2.28
N ASN A 171 -43.73 9.49 -2.20
CA ASN A 171 -43.38 10.84 -1.78
C ASN A 171 -42.33 11.57 -2.66
N ALA A 172 -42.29 12.89 -2.55
CA ALA A 172 -41.30 13.70 -3.27
C ALA A 172 -40.00 13.74 -2.47
N ALA A 173 -38.86 13.64 -3.14
CA ALA A 173 -37.56 13.91 -2.52
C ALA A 173 -37.53 15.36 -2.00
N SER A 174 -36.85 15.58 -0.89
CA SER A 174 -36.64 16.91 -0.32
C SER A 174 -35.70 17.80 -1.16
N VAL A 175 -35.05 17.21 -2.16
CA VAL A 175 -34.04 17.85 -3.02
C VAL A 175 -34.22 17.46 -4.49
N ASN A 176 -33.65 18.26 -5.39
CA ASN A 176 -33.70 18.00 -6.82
C ASN A 176 -32.76 16.85 -7.20
N LEU A 177 -33.33 15.73 -7.64
CA LEU A 177 -32.62 14.48 -7.94
C LEU A 177 -32.81 14.09 -9.41
N ASN A 178 -31.74 13.63 -10.07
CA ASN A 178 -31.79 13.14 -11.45
C ASN A 178 -32.34 11.70 -11.52
N ILE A 179 -33.66 11.58 -11.40
CA ILE A 179 -34.35 10.29 -11.41
C ILE A 179 -34.61 9.86 -12.86
N LYS A 180 -34.09 8.70 -13.24
CA LYS A 180 -34.25 8.09 -14.56
C LYS A 180 -35.01 6.77 -14.47
N LYS A 181 -35.39 6.24 -15.64
CA LYS A 181 -36.13 4.99 -15.80
C LYS A 181 -35.27 3.93 -16.46
N ALA A 182 -35.47 2.68 -16.09
CA ALA A 182 -34.84 1.51 -16.69
C ALA A 182 -35.84 0.36 -16.79
N TRP A 183 -35.54 -0.62 -17.63
CA TRP A 183 -36.23 -1.91 -17.64
C TRP A 183 -35.52 -2.91 -16.74
N GLN A 184 -36.28 -3.68 -15.96
CA GLN A 184 -35.80 -4.87 -15.25
C GLN A 184 -36.91 -5.91 -15.26
N LYS A 185 -36.65 -7.10 -15.82
CA LYS A 185 -37.66 -8.17 -15.98
C LYS A 185 -38.98 -7.68 -16.60
N SER A 186 -38.90 -6.86 -17.65
CA SER A 186 -40.08 -6.30 -18.34
C SER A 186 -40.93 -5.34 -17.51
N GLU A 187 -40.48 -4.97 -16.31
CA GLU A 187 -41.08 -3.92 -15.49
C GLU A 187 -40.26 -2.63 -15.58
N GLU A 188 -40.94 -1.49 -15.57
CA GLU A 188 -40.28 -0.18 -15.50
C GLU A 188 -39.88 0.10 -14.05
N ILE A 189 -38.58 0.27 -13.84
CA ILE A 189 -37.99 0.64 -12.56
C ILE A 189 -37.39 2.05 -12.61
N ARG A 190 -37.13 2.64 -11.45
CA ARG A 190 -36.49 3.96 -11.33
C ARG A 190 -35.15 3.87 -10.62
N TYR A 191 -34.24 4.73 -11.01
CA TYR A 191 -32.93 4.85 -10.41
C TYR A 191 -32.50 6.30 -10.34
N LEU A 192 -31.65 6.62 -9.37
CA LEU A 192 -30.97 7.90 -9.27
C LEU A 192 -29.68 7.84 -10.09
N ASP A 193 -29.50 8.77 -11.01
CA ASP A 193 -28.26 8.89 -11.77
C ASP A 193 -27.27 9.79 -11.02
N LEU A 194 -26.30 9.16 -10.34
CA LEU A 194 -25.24 9.84 -9.58
C LEU A 194 -23.91 9.90 -10.34
N GLY A 195 -23.91 9.58 -11.63
CA GLY A 195 -22.71 9.63 -12.47
C GLY A 195 -21.78 8.42 -12.34
N ASP A 196 -20.57 8.59 -12.85
CA ASP A 196 -19.52 7.59 -12.91
C ASP A 196 -18.86 7.34 -11.55
N VAL A 197 -18.31 6.14 -11.39
CA VAL A 197 -17.45 5.81 -10.24
C VAL A 197 -16.08 5.35 -10.73
N PRO A 198 -15.00 5.64 -9.96
CA PRO A 198 -13.66 5.19 -10.33
C PRO A 198 -13.63 3.67 -10.45
N TYR A 199 -13.55 3.17 -11.68
CA TYR A 199 -13.48 1.76 -12.01
C TYR A 199 -12.41 1.55 -13.07
N ALA A 200 -11.41 0.75 -12.75
CA ALA A 200 -10.29 0.44 -13.64
C ALA A 200 -10.12 -1.08 -13.77
N SER A 201 -10.88 -1.67 -14.70
CA SER A 201 -10.76 -3.05 -15.19
C SER A 201 -10.93 -4.17 -14.14
N GLY A 202 -11.09 -5.41 -14.61
CA GLY A 202 -11.51 -6.58 -13.83
C GLY A 202 -10.57 -7.07 -12.72
N LYS A 203 -9.54 -6.30 -12.35
CA LYS A 203 -8.65 -6.57 -11.20
C LYS A 203 -8.66 -5.49 -10.12
N ASN A 204 -9.34 -4.35 -10.32
CA ASN A 204 -9.47 -3.33 -9.27
C ASN A 204 -10.78 -3.47 -8.48
N GLN A 205 -10.66 -3.36 -7.17
CA GLN A 205 -11.76 -3.02 -6.28
C GLN A 205 -12.15 -1.56 -6.53
N LEU A 206 -13.44 -1.21 -6.39
CA LEU A 206 -13.89 0.18 -6.47
C LEU A 206 -13.08 1.03 -5.49
N GLY A 207 -12.66 2.23 -5.92
CA GLY A 207 -11.97 3.16 -5.02
C GLY A 207 -12.84 3.45 -3.79
N VAL A 208 -12.23 3.57 -2.62
CA VAL A 208 -12.91 3.89 -1.37
C VAL A 208 -12.36 5.22 -0.88
N GLY A 209 -13.23 6.20 -0.72
CA GLY A 209 -12.92 7.44 -0.02
C GLY A 209 -13.18 7.29 1.48
N LEU A 210 -12.74 8.25 2.27
CA LEU A 210 -12.89 8.26 3.72
C LEU A 210 -13.83 9.38 4.18
N ILE A 211 -14.61 9.09 5.20
CA ILE A 211 -15.38 10.08 5.94
C ILE A 211 -15.15 9.90 7.44
N TYR A 212 -14.86 11.00 8.12
CA TYR A 212 -14.56 11.02 9.54
C TYR A 212 -15.70 11.66 10.30
N PHE A 213 -16.36 10.89 11.17
CA PHE A 213 -17.33 11.40 12.13
C PHE A 213 -16.63 11.63 13.46
N LEU A 214 -16.70 12.85 13.97
CA LEU A 214 -16.08 13.18 15.24
C LEU A 214 -17.05 12.83 16.38
N ARG A 215 -16.52 12.20 17.41
CA ARG A 215 -17.28 11.65 18.53
C ARG A 215 -16.62 12.00 19.85
N ASN A 216 -17.44 12.11 20.88
CA ASN A 216 -16.97 12.25 22.25
C ASN A 216 -16.35 10.94 22.73
N ARG A 217 -15.65 10.95 23.86
CA ARG A 217 -14.92 9.78 24.38
C ARG A 217 -15.82 8.55 24.60
N ASP A 218 -17.06 8.78 25.00
CA ASP A 218 -18.12 7.78 25.19
C ASP A 218 -18.91 7.44 23.92
N ASN A 219 -18.43 7.87 22.75
CA ASN A 219 -19.10 7.78 21.45
C ASN A 219 -20.39 8.60 21.29
N SER A 220 -20.73 9.47 22.24
CA SER A 220 -21.80 10.46 22.07
C SER A 220 -21.39 11.59 21.10
N GLU A 221 -22.35 12.44 20.73
CA GLU A 221 -22.06 13.64 19.95
C GLU A 221 -21.21 14.63 20.75
N LEU A 222 -20.28 15.29 20.07
CA LEU A 222 -19.51 16.37 20.67
C LEU A 222 -20.41 17.60 20.87
N PRO A 223 -20.22 18.40 21.94
CA PRO A 223 -21.03 19.60 22.19
C PRO A 223 -21.01 20.63 21.07
N SER A 224 -19.94 20.69 20.28
CA SER A 224 -19.86 21.55 19.08
C SER A 224 -20.63 21.03 17.87
N ASN A 225 -21.09 19.76 17.90
CA ASN A 225 -21.76 19.07 16.80
C ASN A 225 -21.06 19.28 15.45
N PRO A 226 -19.78 18.90 15.33
CA PRO A 226 -18.99 19.15 14.13
C PRO A 226 -19.53 18.36 12.94
N ALA A 227 -19.55 18.99 11.76
CA ALA A 227 -19.81 18.28 10.52
C ALA A 227 -18.70 17.25 10.25
N PRO A 228 -19.03 16.09 9.63
CA PRO A 228 -18.03 15.11 9.26
C PRO A 228 -17.04 15.66 8.23
N ILE A 229 -15.81 15.16 8.28
CA ILE A 229 -14.73 15.57 7.39
C ILE A 229 -14.61 14.53 6.27
N LEU A 230 -14.63 14.98 5.02
CA LEU A 230 -14.44 14.15 3.84
C LEU A 230 -13.01 14.30 3.32
N ASP A 231 -12.40 13.19 2.93
CA ASP A 231 -11.05 13.17 2.37
C ASP A 231 -10.98 13.73 0.95
N THR A 232 -12.03 13.50 0.14
CA THR A 232 -12.04 13.82 -1.29
C THR A 232 -13.42 14.28 -1.77
N VAL A 233 -13.45 15.11 -2.81
CA VAL A 233 -14.65 15.67 -3.46
C VAL A 233 -14.61 15.43 -4.98
N PRO A 234 -15.75 15.53 -5.70
CA PRO A 234 -15.79 15.33 -7.15
C PRO A 234 -14.77 16.23 -7.84
N GLY A 235 -13.90 15.63 -8.65
CA GLY A 235 -12.72 16.28 -9.25
C GLY A 235 -11.39 15.84 -8.63
N ASP A 236 -11.40 15.30 -7.41
CA ASP A 236 -10.23 14.67 -6.79
C ASP A 236 -10.01 13.24 -7.35
N LEU A 237 -8.76 12.82 -7.48
CA LEU A 237 -8.39 11.57 -8.17
C LEU A 237 -8.78 10.27 -7.45
N LEU A 238 -9.27 10.36 -6.23
CA LEU A 238 -9.83 9.21 -5.52
C LEU A 238 -11.22 9.51 -5.01
N TYR A 239 -11.86 10.53 -5.58
CA TYR A 239 -13.25 10.75 -5.28
C TYR A 239 -14.02 9.47 -5.56
N SER A 240 -14.49 8.87 -4.49
CA SER A 240 -15.42 7.79 -4.55
C SER A 240 -16.64 8.21 -3.76
N PRO A 241 -17.84 8.04 -4.32
CA PRO A 241 -19.03 8.13 -3.49
C PRO A 241 -19.10 6.99 -2.46
N ILE A 242 -18.26 5.95 -2.59
CA ILE A 242 -18.10 4.89 -1.58
C ILE A 242 -17.19 5.41 -0.48
N ARG A 243 -17.75 5.59 0.71
CA ARG A 243 -17.01 6.07 1.88
C ARG A 243 -16.86 4.99 2.93
N GLN A 244 -15.63 4.69 3.32
CA GLN A 244 -15.34 4.01 4.56
C GLN A 244 -15.47 5.00 5.72
N VAL A 245 -16.21 4.59 6.74
CA VAL A 245 -16.50 5.43 7.90
C VAL A 245 -15.45 5.21 8.97
N PHE A 246 -14.82 6.30 9.37
CA PHE A 246 -13.97 6.37 10.56
C PHE A 246 -14.66 7.19 11.65
N ARG A 247 -14.43 6.80 12.90
CA ARG A 247 -14.76 7.62 14.06
C ARG A 247 -13.49 8.27 14.58
N ALA A 248 -13.50 9.60 14.68
CA ALA A 248 -12.50 10.33 15.43
C ALA A 248 -13.02 10.56 16.85
N ILE A 249 -12.59 9.69 17.77
CA ILE A 249 -13.04 9.69 19.16
C ILE A 249 -12.14 10.60 19.98
N SER A 250 -12.72 11.59 20.66
CA SER A 250 -12.00 12.47 21.57
C SER A 250 -11.37 11.66 22.70
N GLU A 251 -10.10 11.94 23.03
CA GLU A 251 -9.41 11.29 24.14
C GLU A 251 -9.95 11.74 25.51
N ASN A 252 -10.58 12.91 25.55
CA ASN A 252 -11.20 13.47 26.75
C ASN A 252 -12.72 13.56 26.58
N GLN A 253 -13.45 13.38 27.68
CA GLN A 253 -14.88 13.63 27.69
C GLN A 253 -15.13 15.14 27.62
N ILE A 254 -15.80 15.57 26.56
CA ILE A 254 -16.09 16.99 26.30
C ILE A 254 -17.52 17.26 26.75
N VAL A 255 -17.70 18.24 27.65
CA VAL A 255 -19.02 18.54 28.27
C VAL A 255 -19.58 19.91 27.89
N SER A 256 -18.77 20.77 27.28
CA SER A 256 -19.19 22.08 26.80
C SER A 256 -18.51 22.42 25.47
N GLN A 257 -19.03 23.42 24.76
CA GLN A 257 -18.42 23.91 23.51
C GLN A 257 -17.12 24.70 23.76
N GLU A 258 -16.87 25.13 24.99
CA GLU A 258 -15.65 25.83 25.37
C GLU A 258 -14.58 24.80 25.72
N GLY A 259 -13.55 24.68 24.86
CA GLY A 259 -12.53 23.63 24.99
C GLY A 259 -12.79 22.38 24.15
N ASP A 260 -13.84 22.35 23.32
CA ASP A 260 -14.06 21.25 22.36
C ASP A 260 -12.98 21.27 21.26
N PRO A 261 -12.10 20.25 21.18
CA PRO A 261 -11.01 20.21 20.23
C PRO A 261 -11.48 20.10 18.77
N ALA A 262 -12.74 19.72 18.52
CA ALA A 262 -13.29 19.68 17.16
C ALA A 262 -13.61 21.07 16.58
N ARG A 263 -13.76 22.11 17.41
CA ARG A 263 -14.20 23.43 16.93
C ARG A 263 -13.28 24.06 15.90
N GLY A 264 -11.99 23.69 15.88
CA GLY A 264 -11.01 24.18 14.92
C GLY A 264 -10.81 23.31 13.69
N LEU A 265 -11.36 22.10 13.66
CA LEU A 265 -11.06 21.13 12.59
C LEU A 265 -11.91 21.43 11.36
N ARG A 266 -11.25 21.67 10.22
CA ARG A 266 -11.92 21.98 8.94
C ARG A 266 -11.44 21.14 7.77
N SER A 267 -10.43 20.31 8.00
CA SER A 267 -9.79 19.49 6.98
C SER A 267 -9.31 18.18 7.59
N GLN A 268 -9.01 17.20 6.73
CA GLN A 268 -8.36 15.97 7.16
C GLN A 268 -7.00 16.25 7.80
N GLU A 269 -6.25 17.22 7.27
CA GLU A 269 -4.96 17.62 7.83
C GLU A 269 -5.09 18.13 9.27
N ASP A 270 -6.10 18.97 9.55
CA ASP A 270 -6.36 19.45 10.91
C ASP A 270 -6.70 18.30 11.85
N LEU A 271 -7.54 17.36 11.39
CA LEU A 271 -7.90 16.19 12.18
C LEU A 271 -6.67 15.33 12.49
N LEU A 272 -5.83 15.04 11.49
CA LEU A 272 -4.61 14.27 11.70
C LEU A 272 -3.62 14.99 12.63
N ARG A 273 -3.54 16.33 12.54
CA ARG A 273 -2.75 17.13 13.48
C ARG A 273 -3.28 17.00 14.91
N ALA A 274 -4.61 17.00 15.09
CA ALA A 274 -5.24 16.81 16.40
C ALA A 274 -5.05 15.38 16.94
N VAL A 275 -5.07 14.37 16.07
CA VAL A 275 -4.73 12.98 16.42
C VAL A 275 -3.28 12.88 16.90
N ASN A 276 -2.33 13.48 16.17
CA ASN A 276 -0.92 13.49 16.53
C ASN A 276 -0.63 14.25 17.84
N GLN A 277 -1.50 15.20 18.20
CA GLN A 277 -1.46 15.91 19.47
C GLN A 277 -2.12 15.13 20.62
N GLY A 278 -2.66 13.93 20.36
CA GLY A 278 -3.35 13.12 21.36
C GLY A 278 -4.72 13.67 21.78
N LEU A 279 -5.36 14.48 20.93
CA LEU A 279 -6.71 15.01 21.19
C LEU A 279 -7.79 14.05 20.72
N PHE A 280 -7.51 13.27 19.68
CA PHE A 280 -8.40 12.28 19.09
C PHE A 280 -7.66 10.98 18.80
N ARG A 281 -8.39 9.86 18.82
CA ARG A 281 -7.98 8.59 18.21
C ARG A 281 -8.92 8.24 17.07
N LEU A 282 -8.39 7.57 16.04
CA LEU A 282 -9.17 7.07 14.93
C LEU A 282 -9.58 5.62 15.18
N GLU A 283 -10.86 5.32 15.05
CA GLU A 283 -11.43 3.98 15.07
C GLU A 283 -12.00 3.69 13.67
N ASP A 284 -11.52 2.62 13.06
CA ASP A 284 -12.13 2.06 11.84
C ASP A 284 -13.42 1.34 12.21
N THR A 285 -14.49 1.61 11.48
CA THR A 285 -15.79 0.97 11.73
C THR A 285 -16.05 -0.24 10.84
N ASP A 286 -15.12 -0.57 9.94
CA ASP A 286 -15.29 -1.60 8.89
C ASP A 286 -16.57 -1.43 8.05
N SER A 287 -17.14 -0.22 8.06
CA SER A 287 -18.44 0.08 7.47
C SER A 287 -18.32 1.04 6.29
N PHE A 288 -19.00 0.69 5.20
CA PHE A 288 -18.94 1.39 3.92
C PHE A 288 -20.32 1.93 3.57
N PHE A 289 -20.39 3.18 3.13
CA PHE A 289 -21.64 3.86 2.77
C PHE A 289 -21.52 4.55 1.42
N ASN A 290 -22.65 4.80 0.77
CA ASN A 290 -22.72 5.55 -0.47
C ASN A 290 -23.05 7.02 -0.16
N TYR A 291 -22.01 7.85 0.00
CA TYR A 291 -22.08 9.28 0.30
C TYR A 291 -21.49 10.10 -0.84
N PRO A 292 -22.22 10.22 -1.98
CA PRO A 292 -21.81 11.10 -3.05
C PRO A 292 -21.90 12.56 -2.60
N VAL A 293 -20.91 13.37 -2.95
CA VAL A 293 -20.96 14.82 -2.75
C VAL A 293 -21.96 15.43 -3.73
N PHE A 294 -22.73 16.41 -3.25
CA PHE A 294 -23.86 17.04 -3.90
C PHE A 294 -23.62 18.55 -4.08
N GLN A 295 -24.07 19.16 -5.19
CA GLN A 295 -24.04 20.61 -5.40
C GLN A 295 -25.36 21.12 -6.01
N ASP A 296 -25.82 22.28 -5.52
CA ASP A 296 -27.21 22.78 -5.55
C ASP A 296 -27.74 23.28 -6.92
N SER A 297 -26.98 23.15 -8.01
CA SER A 297 -27.39 23.63 -9.35
C SER A 297 -27.55 22.53 -10.41
N GLY A 298 -27.52 21.26 -9.99
CA GLY A 298 -27.54 20.11 -10.89
C GLY A 298 -26.16 19.48 -11.08
N ILE A 299 -26.12 18.37 -11.82
CA ILE A 299 -24.91 17.57 -12.04
C ILE A 299 -23.85 18.43 -12.72
N ILE A 300 -22.70 18.61 -12.07
CA ILE A 300 -21.47 18.99 -12.76
C ILE A 300 -21.18 17.85 -13.73
N SER A 301 -21.45 18.07 -15.02
CA SER A 301 -20.60 17.45 -16.04
C SER A 301 -19.19 17.87 -15.66
N GLN A 302 -18.35 16.94 -15.21
CA GLN A 302 -16.95 17.25 -14.93
C GLN A 302 -16.43 18.10 -16.10
N PRO A 303 -15.80 19.27 -15.88
CA PRO A 303 -14.98 19.83 -16.94
C PRO A 303 -14.09 18.69 -17.43
N GLU A 304 -13.91 18.55 -18.75
CA GLU A 304 -13.01 17.56 -19.33
C GLU A 304 -11.63 17.76 -18.69
N THR A 305 -11.39 17.10 -17.57
CA THR A 305 -10.11 17.11 -16.91
C THR A 305 -9.28 16.17 -17.75
N GLU A 306 -8.20 16.68 -18.34
CA GLU A 306 -7.26 15.80 -19.03
C GLU A 306 -6.79 14.74 -18.01
N ILE A 307 -7.15 13.48 -18.29
CA ILE A 307 -6.74 12.33 -17.50
C ILE A 307 -5.47 11.78 -18.13
N TYR A 308 -4.48 11.49 -17.31
CA TYR A 308 -3.23 10.87 -17.72
C TYR A 308 -3.15 9.46 -17.12
N GLY A 309 -3.04 8.45 -17.96
CA GLY A 309 -2.77 7.08 -17.53
C GLY A 309 -1.29 6.84 -17.24
N LEU A 310 -0.98 6.10 -16.18
CA LEU A 310 0.35 5.66 -15.77
C LEU A 310 0.64 4.28 -16.34
N TYR A 311 1.68 4.19 -17.16
CA TYR A 311 2.18 2.97 -17.76
C TYR A 311 3.58 2.67 -17.21
N LEU A 312 3.91 1.39 -17.07
CA LEU A 312 5.23 0.94 -16.62
C LEU A 312 5.94 0.13 -17.70
N ALA A 313 7.26 0.26 -17.76
CA ALA A 313 8.13 -0.64 -18.49
C ALA A 313 9.32 -1.04 -17.61
N VAL A 314 9.58 -2.34 -17.46
CA VAL A 314 10.76 -2.83 -16.76
C VAL A 314 11.91 -2.88 -17.76
N LEU A 315 12.88 -1.98 -17.61
CA LEU A 315 14.02 -1.88 -18.52
C LEU A 315 15.19 -2.76 -18.07
N LYS A 316 15.38 -2.87 -16.75
CA LYS A 316 16.35 -3.77 -16.13
C LYS A 316 15.70 -4.45 -14.92
N ALA A 317 15.86 -5.76 -14.83
CA ALA A 317 15.15 -6.60 -13.86
C ALA A 317 15.43 -6.20 -12.41
N LEU A 318 14.39 -6.25 -11.58
CA LEU A 318 14.52 -6.14 -10.13
C LEU A 318 15.02 -7.45 -9.52
N PRO A 319 15.74 -7.40 -8.38
CA PRO A 319 16.05 -8.60 -7.60
C PRO A 319 14.80 -9.41 -7.25
N VAL A 320 14.96 -10.70 -6.97
CA VAL A 320 13.86 -11.55 -6.51
C VAL A 320 13.73 -11.42 -5.00
N LEU A 321 12.51 -11.22 -4.52
CA LEU A 321 12.19 -11.14 -3.10
C LEU A 321 11.65 -12.48 -2.56
N PRO A 322 11.84 -12.75 -1.25
CA PRO A 322 11.17 -13.89 -0.61
C PRO A 322 9.65 -13.73 -0.62
N GLU A 323 8.91 -14.82 -0.39
CA GLU A 323 7.44 -14.81 -0.35
C GLU A 323 6.89 -13.86 0.73
N THR A 324 7.65 -13.62 1.79
CA THR A 324 7.29 -12.71 2.89
C THR A 324 7.47 -11.22 2.55
N ALA A 325 7.98 -10.90 1.36
CA ALA A 325 8.24 -9.53 0.93
C ALA A 325 7.67 -9.24 -0.47
N HIS A 326 7.49 -7.96 -0.77
CA HIS A 326 7.02 -7.47 -2.06
C HIS A 326 7.59 -6.08 -2.36
N TYR A 327 7.42 -5.62 -3.61
CA TYR A 327 7.70 -4.25 -3.99
C TYR A 327 6.43 -3.40 -3.92
N ALA A 328 6.57 -2.14 -3.54
CA ALA A 328 5.50 -1.16 -3.59
C ALA A 328 5.94 0.07 -4.37
N LEU A 329 5.17 0.46 -5.40
CA LEU A 329 5.34 1.70 -6.16
C LEU A 329 4.51 2.81 -5.52
N TRP A 330 5.14 3.95 -5.33
CA TRP A 330 4.57 5.12 -4.69
C TRP A 330 4.75 6.37 -5.56
N SER A 331 3.86 7.34 -5.37
CA SER A 331 4.08 8.73 -5.75
C SER A 331 4.28 9.59 -4.51
N ARG A 332 5.10 10.64 -4.62
CA ARG A 332 5.22 11.70 -3.63
C ARG A 332 4.82 13.04 -4.24
N ASN A 333 4.01 13.84 -3.55
CA ASN A 333 3.70 15.20 -3.97
C ASN A 333 4.73 16.22 -3.46
N GLN A 334 4.56 17.49 -3.84
CA GLN A 334 5.44 18.58 -3.38
C GLN A 334 5.38 18.80 -1.85
N GLY A 335 4.24 18.48 -1.23
CA GLY A 335 4.03 18.50 0.23
C GLY A 335 4.65 17.32 0.99
N GLN A 336 5.41 16.44 0.32
CA GLN A 336 6.02 15.22 0.89
C GLN A 336 5.03 14.12 1.30
N GLU A 337 3.77 14.20 0.85
CA GLU A 337 2.78 13.16 1.09
C GLU A 337 2.99 12.02 0.10
N ASN A 338 2.95 10.79 0.61
CA ASN A 338 3.15 9.58 -0.18
C ASN A 338 1.81 8.91 -0.47
N ARG A 339 1.68 8.37 -1.68
CA ARG A 339 0.52 7.59 -2.09
C ARG A 339 0.96 6.30 -2.74
N LEU A 340 0.40 5.19 -2.28
CA LEU A 340 0.62 3.87 -2.87
C LEU A 340 -0.12 3.77 -4.21
N LEU A 341 0.58 3.28 -5.24
CA LEU A 341 0.03 3.10 -6.58
C LEU A 341 -0.11 1.63 -6.94
N LEU A 342 0.86 0.79 -6.57
CA LEU A 342 0.87 -0.62 -6.94
C LEU A 342 1.72 -1.44 -5.95
N ARG A 343 1.21 -2.61 -5.55
CA ARG A 343 2.03 -3.67 -4.94
C ARG A 343 2.29 -4.77 -5.95
N PHE A 344 3.53 -5.24 -6.03
CA PHE A 344 3.90 -6.22 -7.04
C PHE A 344 5.09 -7.08 -6.63
N ARG A 345 5.25 -8.20 -7.33
CA ARG A 345 6.43 -9.07 -7.35
C ARG A 345 7.12 -8.93 -8.70
N SER A 346 8.43 -9.10 -8.74
CA SER A 346 9.22 -9.15 -9.96
C SER A 346 9.43 -10.60 -10.42
N GLY A 347 9.49 -10.80 -11.74
CA GLY A 347 9.95 -12.06 -12.35
C GLY A 347 10.58 -11.77 -13.70
N GLY A 348 11.92 -11.64 -13.72
CA GLY A 348 12.64 -11.15 -14.89
C GLY A 348 12.21 -9.73 -15.26
N PHE A 349 11.70 -9.54 -16.47
CA PHE A 349 11.13 -8.27 -16.95
C PHE A 349 9.62 -8.14 -16.70
N GLY A 350 8.98 -9.16 -16.12
CA GLY A 350 7.56 -9.14 -15.79
C GLY A 350 7.28 -8.62 -14.38
N LEU A 351 6.13 -7.99 -14.20
CA LEU A 351 5.55 -7.66 -12.91
C LEU A 351 4.32 -8.55 -12.65
N PHE A 352 4.16 -8.99 -11.40
CA PHE A 352 3.08 -9.86 -10.97
C PHE A 352 2.38 -9.24 -9.75
N ASP A 353 1.08 -9.49 -9.56
CA ASP A 353 0.45 -9.20 -8.27
C ASP A 353 0.98 -10.13 -7.15
N LEU A 354 0.50 -9.90 -5.93
CA LEU A 354 0.90 -10.69 -4.76
C LEU A 354 0.45 -12.15 -4.85
N GLN A 355 -0.57 -12.44 -5.67
CA GLN A 355 -1.08 -13.77 -6.00
C GLN A 355 -0.39 -14.39 -7.23
N LYS A 356 0.71 -13.79 -7.69
CA LYS A 356 1.56 -14.26 -8.80
C LYS A 356 0.87 -14.26 -10.17
N GLN A 357 -0.20 -13.49 -10.35
CA GLN A 357 -0.78 -13.27 -11.67
C GLN A 357 -0.03 -12.14 -12.39
N PRO A 358 0.27 -12.28 -13.69
CA PRO A 358 0.96 -11.25 -14.44
C PRO A 358 0.13 -9.95 -14.52
N GLN A 359 0.82 -8.81 -14.45
CA GLN A 359 0.27 -7.48 -14.68
C GLN A 359 0.33 -7.13 -16.17
N ASP A 360 -0.76 -6.58 -16.71
CA ASP A 360 -0.82 -6.12 -18.10
C ASP A 360 -0.24 -4.71 -18.22
N LEU A 361 1.06 -4.63 -18.45
CA LEU A 361 1.79 -3.35 -18.55
C LEU A 361 1.44 -2.55 -19.82
N SER A 362 0.65 -3.11 -20.74
CA SER A 362 0.13 -2.38 -21.91
C SER A 362 -1.04 -1.46 -21.56
N LYS A 363 -1.59 -1.60 -20.34
CA LYS A 363 -2.70 -0.79 -19.83
C LYS A 363 -2.23 0.16 -18.74
N SER A 364 -2.99 1.23 -18.61
CA SER A 364 -2.86 2.19 -17.51
C SER A 364 -3.09 1.48 -16.18
N LEU A 365 -2.09 1.52 -15.31
CA LEU A 365 -2.14 0.95 -13.96
C LEU A 365 -2.81 1.91 -12.98
N PHE A 366 -2.75 3.20 -13.29
CA PHE A 366 -3.26 4.27 -12.47
C PHE A 366 -3.57 5.49 -13.33
N ARG A 367 -4.51 6.34 -12.93
CA ARG A 367 -4.82 7.58 -13.64
C ARG A 367 -4.42 8.77 -12.78
N PHE A 368 -4.13 9.90 -13.41
CA PHE A 368 -3.87 11.20 -12.78
C PHE A 368 -4.66 12.30 -13.46
N SER A 369 -5.17 13.27 -12.70
CA SER A 369 -5.67 14.50 -13.30
C SER A 369 -4.50 15.43 -13.62
N GLN A 370 -4.72 16.38 -14.52
CA GLN A 370 -3.72 17.41 -14.83
C GLN A 370 -3.28 18.20 -13.58
N SER A 371 -4.22 18.49 -12.66
CA SER A 371 -3.90 19.24 -11.43
C SER A 371 -2.98 18.45 -10.48
N GLU A 372 -3.13 17.13 -10.42
CA GLU A 372 -2.23 16.29 -9.61
C GLU A 372 -0.88 16.10 -10.25
N LEU A 373 -0.81 16.03 -11.57
CA LEU A 373 0.49 16.00 -12.25
C LEU A 373 1.29 17.26 -11.96
N ALA A 374 0.63 18.41 -11.78
CA ALA A 374 1.26 19.64 -11.36
C ALA A 374 1.80 19.56 -9.91
N GLY A 375 1.08 18.86 -9.01
CA GLY A 375 1.47 18.65 -7.61
C GLY A 375 2.42 17.47 -7.38
N LEU A 376 2.57 16.57 -8.35
CA LEU A 376 3.41 15.38 -8.27
C LEU A 376 4.90 15.79 -8.26
N ASN A 377 5.67 15.24 -7.33
CA ASN A 377 7.11 15.46 -7.24
C ASN A 377 7.89 14.25 -7.79
N THR A 378 7.73 13.07 -7.18
CA THR A 378 8.53 11.89 -7.56
C THR A 378 7.69 10.62 -7.61
N PHE A 379 8.19 9.63 -8.33
CA PHE A 379 7.81 8.23 -8.17
C PHE A 379 8.95 7.47 -7.52
N PHE A 380 8.65 6.50 -6.67
CA PHE A 380 9.66 5.66 -6.04
C PHE A 380 9.11 4.27 -5.71
N VAL A 381 10.01 3.29 -5.65
CA VAL A 381 9.69 1.90 -5.29
C VAL A 381 10.41 1.56 -4.01
N THR A 382 9.71 0.87 -3.10
CA THR A 382 10.26 0.35 -1.85
C THR A 382 10.20 -1.17 -1.79
N VAL A 383 11.02 -1.75 -0.93
CA VAL A 383 10.95 -3.16 -0.52
C VAL A 383 10.14 -3.25 0.77
N GLU A 384 9.01 -3.96 0.75
CA GLU A 384 8.06 -4.05 1.87
C GLU A 384 7.97 -5.48 2.42
N ASN A 385 7.79 -5.60 3.74
CA ASN A 385 7.58 -6.87 4.45
C ASN A 385 6.15 -7.04 5.01
N LYS A 386 5.30 -6.02 4.82
CA LYS A 386 3.91 -5.95 5.28
C LYS A 386 3.11 -5.02 4.38
N GLU A 387 1.80 -5.17 4.35
CA GLU A 387 0.90 -4.38 3.48
C GLU A 387 0.46 -3.06 4.13
N ASP A 388 1.43 -2.25 4.55
CA ASP A 388 1.16 -0.97 5.22
C ASP A 388 0.83 0.15 4.22
N SER A 389 0.19 1.21 4.72
CA SER A 389 -0.12 2.44 3.98
C SER A 389 1.02 3.47 3.96
N THR A 390 2.14 3.19 4.64
CA THR A 390 3.32 4.06 4.66
C THR A 390 4.52 3.34 4.04
N PRO A 391 5.36 4.04 3.25
CA PRO A 391 6.53 3.43 2.64
C PRO A 391 7.60 3.13 3.71
N SER A 392 8.26 1.98 3.58
CA SER A 392 9.49 1.71 4.32
C SER A 392 10.63 2.62 3.86
N GLN A 393 11.70 2.65 4.66
CA GLN A 393 12.93 3.37 4.33
C GLN A 393 13.75 2.67 3.23
N SER A 394 13.44 1.40 2.91
CA SER A 394 14.16 0.58 1.92
C SER A 394 13.79 0.95 0.48
N ILE A 395 14.03 2.20 0.09
CA ILE A 395 13.80 2.70 -1.28
C ILE A 395 14.81 2.02 -2.21
N ILE A 396 14.31 1.34 -3.25
CA ILE A 396 15.13 0.63 -4.25
C ILE A 396 15.16 1.34 -5.60
N LEU A 397 14.11 2.07 -5.98
CA LEU A 397 14.11 2.86 -7.19
C LEU A 397 13.47 4.21 -6.92
N GLN A 398 13.94 5.26 -7.59
CA GLN A 398 13.37 6.60 -7.46
C GLN A 398 13.58 7.38 -8.76
N SER A 399 12.57 8.14 -9.16
CA SER A 399 12.67 9.08 -10.27
C SER A 399 13.34 10.38 -9.81
N ASP A 400 13.89 11.13 -10.76
CA ASP A 400 14.21 12.53 -10.52
C ASP A 400 12.96 13.31 -10.10
N ALA A 401 13.19 14.45 -9.43
CA ALA A 401 12.14 15.41 -9.11
C ALA A 401 11.43 15.87 -10.39
N ASN A 402 10.14 16.20 -10.26
CA ASN A 402 9.31 16.56 -11.41
C ASN A 402 9.89 17.77 -12.17
N SER A 403 10.23 17.55 -13.43
CA SER A 403 10.69 18.56 -14.39
C SER A 403 9.66 18.88 -15.47
N GLY A 404 8.42 18.42 -15.33
CA GLY A 404 7.36 18.48 -16.35
C GLY A 404 7.38 17.31 -17.33
N SER A 405 8.37 16.40 -17.23
CA SER A 405 8.40 15.21 -18.09
C SER A 405 7.30 14.20 -17.74
N LEU A 406 6.54 13.82 -18.76
CA LEU A 406 5.55 12.75 -18.70
C LEU A 406 6.19 11.35 -18.66
N LYS A 407 7.46 11.24 -19.04
CA LYS A 407 8.20 9.97 -19.07
C LYS A 407 9.43 10.07 -18.17
N ARG A 408 9.58 9.15 -17.21
CA ARG A 408 10.67 9.19 -16.22
C ARG A 408 11.25 7.81 -15.99
N SER A 409 12.57 7.73 -15.87
CA SER A 409 13.25 6.54 -15.37
C SER A 409 13.32 6.60 -13.84
N LEU A 410 13.08 5.47 -13.20
CA LEU A 410 13.30 5.24 -11.78
C LEU A 410 14.57 4.39 -11.67
N ASN A 411 15.57 4.95 -10.99
CA ASN A 411 16.91 4.35 -10.84
C ASN A 411 17.25 4.16 -9.35
N LEU A 412 18.30 3.41 -9.04
CA LEU A 412 18.80 3.27 -7.68
C LEU A 412 19.28 4.63 -7.14
N PRO A 413 18.70 5.16 -6.04
CA PRO A 413 19.02 6.51 -5.55
C PRO A 413 20.44 6.64 -4.98
N PHE A 414 21.13 5.52 -4.74
CA PHE A 414 22.46 5.45 -4.15
C PHE A 414 23.50 4.74 -5.04
N GLN A 415 23.21 4.55 -6.33
CA GLN A 415 24.09 3.80 -7.25
C GLN A 415 25.54 4.31 -7.25
N ASN A 416 25.72 5.63 -7.21
CA ASN A 416 27.04 6.28 -7.30
C ASN A 416 27.97 5.90 -6.14
N ASN A 417 27.42 5.48 -5.00
CA ASN A 417 28.21 5.04 -3.84
C ASN A 417 28.94 3.71 -4.10
N TYR A 418 28.47 2.92 -5.07
CA TYR A 418 28.90 1.53 -5.28
C TYR A 418 29.51 1.26 -6.66
N LEU A 419 29.49 2.24 -7.58
CA LEU A 419 30.09 2.10 -8.92
C LEU A 419 31.62 2.06 -8.91
N ARG A 420 32.27 2.53 -7.83
CA ARG A 420 33.74 2.67 -7.74
C ARG A 420 34.28 2.19 -6.39
N LEU A 421 33.94 0.97 -6.01
CA LEU A 421 34.47 0.35 -4.80
C LEU A 421 35.95 0.00 -4.95
N GLN A 422 36.72 0.17 -3.88
CA GLN A 422 38.10 -0.32 -3.78
C GLN A 422 38.10 -1.78 -3.33
N ALA A 423 39.12 -2.55 -3.71
CA ALA A 423 39.28 -3.91 -3.22
C ALA A 423 39.42 -3.92 -1.69
N GLY A 424 38.66 -4.80 -1.05
CA GLY A 424 38.72 -5.05 0.39
C GLY A 424 39.65 -6.21 0.73
N ASN A 425 39.68 -6.54 2.00
CA ASN A 425 40.38 -7.66 2.59
C ASN A 425 39.44 -8.39 3.55
N PHE A 426 39.72 -9.67 3.71
CA PHE A 426 39.17 -10.50 4.79
C PHE A 426 40.23 -11.52 5.18
N LEU A 427 39.99 -12.26 6.24
CA LEU A 427 40.85 -13.35 6.66
C LEU A 427 40.02 -14.55 7.11
N LEU A 428 40.61 -15.74 6.97
CA LEU A 428 40.07 -16.95 7.57
C LEU A 428 40.69 -17.11 8.97
N SER A 429 39.84 -17.13 9.98
CA SER A 429 40.19 -17.33 11.39
C SER A 429 38.94 -17.73 12.16
N THR A 430 39.12 -18.41 13.29
CA THR A 430 38.02 -18.91 14.11
C THR A 430 38.21 -18.50 15.58
N PRO A 431 38.12 -17.19 15.89
CA PRO A 431 38.40 -16.64 17.22
C PRO A 431 37.40 -17.09 18.29
N THR A 432 36.21 -17.57 17.92
CA THR A 432 35.18 -17.99 18.89
C THR A 432 35.35 -19.43 19.38
N ASP A 433 36.36 -20.15 18.87
CA ASP A 433 36.76 -21.49 19.29
C ASP A 433 37.91 -21.46 20.31
N SER A 434 38.10 -22.55 21.07
CA SER A 434 39.24 -22.75 21.96
C SER A 434 40.38 -23.57 21.33
N VAL A 435 40.26 -23.99 20.07
CA VAL A 435 41.24 -24.83 19.37
C VAL A 435 42.15 -23.99 18.48
N ALA A 436 43.46 -24.04 18.73
CA ALA A 436 44.46 -23.13 18.14
C ALA A 436 44.75 -23.32 16.64
N ASN A 437 44.27 -24.40 16.00
CA ASN A 437 44.58 -24.76 14.61
C ASN A 437 43.32 -24.92 13.73
N ASN A 438 42.23 -24.23 14.07
CA ASN A 438 40.92 -24.37 13.42
C ASN A 438 40.55 -23.19 12.51
N GLY A 439 41.54 -22.44 11.99
CA GLY A 439 41.30 -21.17 11.28
C GLY A 439 40.46 -21.26 10.01
N GLU A 440 40.21 -22.44 9.47
CA GLU A 440 39.38 -22.69 8.29
C GLU A 440 37.86 -22.60 8.52
N PHE A 441 37.40 -22.48 9.78
CA PHE A 441 35.98 -22.55 10.12
C PHE A 441 35.31 -21.19 10.29
N GLY A 442 36.02 -20.09 10.08
CA GLY A 442 35.47 -18.75 10.24
C GLY A 442 36.02 -17.75 9.24
N LEU A 443 35.25 -16.69 9.03
CA LEU A 443 35.57 -15.62 8.09
C LEU A 443 35.26 -14.27 8.70
N TRP A 444 36.24 -13.37 8.66
CA TRP A 444 36.14 -12.06 9.26
C TRP A 444 36.58 -10.98 8.28
N PHE A 445 35.78 -9.93 8.13
CA PHE A 445 36.06 -8.77 7.28
C PHE A 445 37.04 -7.81 7.95
N ALA A 446 38.19 -8.35 8.34
CA ALA A 446 39.30 -7.67 8.97
C ALA A 446 40.57 -7.83 8.14
N LYS A 447 41.52 -6.92 8.35
CA LYS A 447 42.85 -6.92 7.78
C LYS A 447 43.86 -7.02 8.90
N ARG A 448 44.78 -7.96 8.80
CA ARG A 448 45.90 -8.11 9.71
C ARG A 448 47.02 -7.12 9.40
N THR A 449 47.51 -6.42 10.41
CA THR A 449 48.60 -5.43 10.32
C THR A 449 49.98 -6.06 10.50
N THR A 450 50.07 -7.16 11.25
CA THR A 450 51.31 -7.91 11.50
C THR A 450 51.26 -9.28 10.82
N VAL A 451 52.26 -9.62 10.00
CA VAL A 451 52.25 -10.90 9.27
C VAL A 451 52.73 -12.05 10.18
N ASN A 452 51.82 -12.96 10.55
CA ASN A 452 52.16 -14.23 11.19
C ASN A 452 51.18 -15.37 10.78
N PRO A 453 51.44 -16.11 9.70
CA PRO A 453 50.50 -17.09 9.16
C PRO A 453 50.32 -18.35 10.03
N THR A 454 51.05 -18.47 11.15
CA THR A 454 51.06 -19.69 11.98
C THR A 454 50.20 -19.61 13.23
N GLN A 455 49.67 -18.42 13.54
CA GLN A 455 48.87 -18.18 14.75
C GLN A 455 47.67 -17.28 14.44
N PRO A 456 46.53 -17.51 15.11
CA PRO A 456 45.37 -16.64 14.99
C PRO A 456 45.74 -15.21 15.43
N PRO A 457 45.27 -14.17 14.70
CA PRO A 457 45.50 -12.80 15.12
C PRO A 457 44.77 -12.48 16.42
N ILE A 458 45.35 -11.60 17.23
CA ILE A 458 44.66 -10.92 18.34
C ILE A 458 44.03 -9.63 17.83
N ALA A 459 43.01 -9.10 18.53
CA ALA A 459 42.26 -7.93 18.10
C ALA A 459 43.13 -6.68 17.81
N GLN A 460 44.25 -6.52 18.53
CA GLN A 460 45.20 -5.41 18.35
C GLN A 460 46.02 -5.50 17.05
N GLU A 461 46.08 -6.67 16.42
CA GLU A 461 46.73 -6.89 15.12
C GLU A 461 45.76 -6.71 13.95
N LEU A 462 44.54 -6.27 14.21
CA LEU A 462 43.48 -6.18 13.21
C LEU A 462 43.00 -4.75 13.00
N GLU A 463 42.76 -4.44 11.73
CA GLU A 463 42.11 -3.24 11.23
C GLU A 463 40.88 -3.65 10.41
N PRO A 464 39.96 -2.72 10.09
CA PRO A 464 38.86 -2.97 9.18
C PRO A 464 39.36 -3.51 7.83
N GLY A 465 38.77 -4.61 7.35
CA GLY A 465 39.15 -5.20 6.07
C GLY A 465 38.54 -4.48 4.87
N LEU A 466 37.47 -3.72 5.08
CA LEU A 466 36.65 -3.11 4.03
C LEU A 466 36.75 -1.59 4.06
N ILE A 467 36.67 -0.97 2.88
CA ILE A 467 36.54 0.48 2.72
C ILE A 467 35.15 0.75 2.15
N LEU A 468 34.19 1.02 3.02
CA LEU A 468 32.79 1.27 2.66
C LEU A 468 32.23 2.48 3.39
N SER A 469 31.39 3.23 2.69
CA SER A 469 30.54 4.26 3.30
C SER A 469 29.47 3.63 4.20
N LEU A 470 28.84 4.42 5.05
CA LEU A 470 27.62 4.00 5.74
C LEU A 470 26.56 3.55 4.72
N PRO A 471 25.77 2.50 5.02
CA PRO A 471 24.71 2.07 4.13
C PRO A 471 23.63 3.16 4.02
N PRO A 472 22.92 3.26 2.88
CA PRO A 472 21.76 4.14 2.74
C PRO A 472 20.67 3.84 3.78
N SER A 473 19.83 4.83 4.07
CA SER A 473 18.67 4.65 4.98
C SER A 473 17.82 3.45 4.54
N GLY A 474 17.46 2.58 5.50
CA GLY A 474 16.72 1.35 5.22
C GLY A 474 17.56 0.17 4.70
N TRP A 475 18.89 0.31 4.63
CA TRP A 475 19.79 -0.75 4.17
C TRP A 475 20.86 -1.10 5.21
N LEU A 476 21.35 -2.33 5.14
CA LEU A 476 22.48 -2.86 5.92
C LEU A 476 23.43 -3.64 5.02
N TYR A 477 24.67 -3.80 5.44
CA TYR A 477 25.58 -4.76 4.83
C TYR A 477 25.40 -6.13 5.47
N GLN A 478 25.59 -7.20 4.69
CA GLN A 478 25.58 -8.57 5.20
C GLN A 478 26.54 -9.44 4.40
N GLY A 479 27.39 -10.18 5.10
CA GLY A 479 28.25 -11.20 4.52
C GLY A 479 27.50 -12.52 4.32
N TRP A 480 27.90 -13.25 3.28
CA TRP A 480 27.34 -14.55 2.92
C TRP A 480 28.43 -15.52 2.48
N VAL A 481 28.24 -16.79 2.82
CA VAL A 481 29.03 -17.91 2.32
C VAL A 481 28.10 -18.91 1.64
N LEU A 482 28.43 -19.35 0.43
CA LEU A 482 27.68 -20.38 -0.28
C LEU A 482 28.15 -21.77 0.14
N TYR A 483 27.26 -22.52 0.77
CA TYR A 483 27.42 -23.95 1.00
C TYR A 483 26.98 -24.70 -0.27
N ARG A 484 27.92 -25.05 -1.16
CA ARG A 484 27.66 -25.72 -2.45
C ARG A 484 27.34 -27.22 -2.38
N ARG A 485 27.20 -27.82 -1.19
CA ARG A 485 26.80 -29.24 -1.09
C ARG A 485 25.29 -29.35 -1.20
N ASN A 486 24.73 -30.57 -1.16
CA ASN A 486 23.28 -30.76 -1.18
C ASN A 486 22.73 -30.74 0.27
N PRO A 487 21.82 -29.81 0.65
CA PRO A 487 21.21 -28.75 -0.16
C PRO A 487 22.13 -27.54 -0.35
N GLU A 488 22.08 -26.90 -1.53
CA GLU A 488 22.82 -25.67 -1.77
C GLU A 488 22.15 -24.52 -1.01
N GLN A 489 22.92 -23.80 -0.18
CA GLN A 489 22.36 -22.77 0.69
C GLN A 489 23.35 -21.64 0.97
N TRP A 490 22.85 -20.40 1.01
CA TRP A 490 23.60 -19.25 1.51
C TRP A 490 23.54 -19.19 3.04
N LEU A 491 24.71 -19.12 3.68
CA LEU A 491 24.88 -18.96 5.12
C LEU A 491 25.24 -17.51 5.43
N PRO A 492 24.51 -16.82 6.33
CA PRO A 492 24.83 -15.44 6.71
C PRO A 492 26.04 -15.37 7.65
N LEU A 493 26.81 -14.28 7.57
CA LEU A 493 27.93 -13.96 8.47
C LEU A 493 27.61 -12.83 9.45
N GLY A 494 26.34 -12.41 9.55
CA GLY A 494 25.92 -11.27 10.37
C GLY A 494 25.69 -9.98 9.57
N ARG A 495 24.82 -9.11 10.11
CA ARG A 495 24.40 -7.81 9.53
C ARG A 495 25.10 -6.65 10.21
N PHE A 496 25.55 -5.67 9.46
CA PHE A 496 26.27 -4.52 10.04
C PHE A 496 26.05 -3.23 9.25
N SER A 497 26.24 -2.10 9.93
CA SER A 497 26.22 -0.75 9.34
C SER A 497 27.60 -0.10 9.29
N SER A 498 28.55 -0.60 10.09
CA SER A 498 29.90 -0.07 10.19
C SER A 498 30.93 -1.20 10.04
N VAL A 499 31.95 -0.95 9.23
CA VAL A 499 33.08 -1.88 9.03
C VAL A 499 34.04 -1.92 10.22
N ASN A 500 33.91 -0.98 11.16
CA ASN A 500 34.79 -0.80 12.32
C ASN A 500 34.21 -1.38 13.62
N GLN A 501 33.09 -2.11 13.54
CA GLN A 501 32.37 -2.65 14.69
C GLN A 501 31.95 -4.08 14.39
N ALA A 502 31.73 -4.87 15.44
CA ALA A 502 31.09 -6.18 15.30
C ALA A 502 29.71 -6.02 14.64
N ASP A 503 29.30 -7.06 13.91
CA ASP A 503 27.94 -7.15 13.38
C ASP A 503 26.89 -7.40 14.49
N GLN A 504 25.64 -7.45 14.08
CA GLN A 504 24.48 -7.52 14.95
C GLN A 504 24.16 -8.95 15.42
N GLU A 505 24.69 -9.98 14.75
CA GLU A 505 24.22 -11.36 14.93
C GLU A 505 25.32 -12.37 14.60
N ASN A 506 25.57 -13.28 15.54
CA ASN A 506 26.51 -14.40 15.39
C ASN A 506 25.79 -15.75 15.59
N PRO A 507 24.87 -16.14 14.68
CA PRO A 507 24.07 -17.35 14.81
C PRO A 507 24.86 -18.67 14.93
N PHE A 508 26.08 -18.72 14.39
CA PHE A 508 26.86 -19.96 14.25
C PHE A 508 28.12 -20.03 15.12
N SER A 509 28.51 -18.91 15.73
CA SER A 509 29.72 -18.78 16.53
C SER A 509 29.83 -19.74 17.72
N GLY A 510 31.08 -19.89 18.17
CA GLY A 510 31.49 -20.57 19.39
C GLY A 510 31.16 -19.80 20.67
N ARG A 511 31.84 -20.18 21.77
CA ARG A 511 31.63 -19.56 23.10
C ARG A 511 32.66 -18.49 23.44
N GLN A 512 33.78 -18.42 22.72
CA GLN A 512 34.79 -17.40 22.94
C GLN A 512 34.38 -16.08 22.26
N ALA A 513 35.01 -14.99 22.67
CA ALA A 513 34.77 -13.68 22.05
C ALA A 513 35.35 -13.64 20.63
N GLY A 514 34.55 -13.15 19.67
CA GLY A 514 34.99 -12.88 18.30
C GLY A 514 35.82 -11.60 18.19
N TYR A 515 36.20 -11.24 16.96
CA TYR A 515 36.86 -9.97 16.70
C TYR A 515 35.87 -8.80 16.75
N PRO A 516 36.33 -7.56 17.02
CA PRO A 516 35.48 -6.36 17.01
C PRO A 516 35.18 -5.85 15.59
N PHE A 517 35.03 -6.75 14.62
CA PHE A 517 34.78 -6.48 13.20
C PHE A 517 33.71 -7.44 12.69
N PRO A 518 33.03 -7.16 11.57
CA PRO A 518 32.01 -8.07 11.07
C PRO A 518 32.59 -9.41 10.63
N GLY A 519 31.95 -10.51 10.98
CA GLY A 519 32.43 -11.86 10.68
C GLY A 519 31.70 -12.94 11.46
N GLU A 520 31.93 -14.20 11.08
CA GLU A 520 31.24 -15.33 11.70
C GLU A 520 32.12 -16.59 11.66
N ASP A 521 31.93 -17.42 12.67
CA ASP A 521 32.50 -18.76 12.76
C ASP A 521 31.40 -19.80 12.60
N PHE A 522 31.63 -20.82 11.78
CA PHE A 522 30.64 -21.86 11.48
C PHE A 522 30.85 -23.09 12.36
N LEU A 523 30.60 -22.95 13.66
CA LEU A 523 30.90 -23.98 14.68
C LEU A 523 29.65 -24.67 15.23
N ASN A 524 28.61 -23.90 15.50
CA ASN A 524 27.40 -24.33 16.21
C ASN A 524 26.13 -24.04 15.42
N ASN A 525 25.02 -24.68 15.81
CA ASN A 525 23.68 -24.46 15.28
C ASN A 525 23.58 -24.53 13.73
N PRO A 526 24.13 -25.57 13.08
CA PRO A 526 24.04 -25.68 11.63
C PRO A 526 22.57 -25.71 11.19
N PRO A 527 22.21 -25.02 10.09
CA PRO A 527 20.91 -25.19 9.46
C PRO A 527 20.65 -26.64 9.07
N ALA A 528 19.37 -27.00 8.90
CA ALA A 528 18.98 -28.35 8.53
C ALA A 528 19.70 -28.83 7.24
N GLY A 529 20.33 -30.00 7.30
CA GLY A 529 21.07 -30.58 6.16
C GLY A 529 22.53 -30.12 6.03
N ILE A 530 23.01 -29.25 6.92
CA ILE A 530 24.39 -28.77 6.95
C ILE A 530 25.12 -29.37 8.16
N THR A 531 26.44 -29.58 8.05
CA THR A 531 27.28 -30.09 9.13
C THR A 531 28.36 -29.07 9.48
N PHE A 532 28.44 -28.72 10.77
CA PHE A 532 29.51 -27.91 11.34
C PHE A 532 30.46 -28.79 12.19
N PRO A 533 31.75 -28.41 12.34
CA PRO A 533 32.36 -27.18 11.84
C PRO A 533 32.53 -27.16 10.31
N PHE A 534 32.21 -26.04 9.67
CA PHE A 534 32.24 -25.94 8.21
C PHE A 534 33.61 -25.46 7.71
N ASN A 535 34.41 -26.36 7.14
CA ASN A 535 35.68 -26.02 6.49
C ASN A 535 35.43 -25.19 5.22
N LEU A 536 35.68 -23.87 5.30
CA LEU A 536 35.41 -22.93 4.22
C LEU A 536 36.24 -23.22 2.96
N PRO A 537 37.57 -23.47 3.02
CA PRO A 537 38.36 -23.84 1.84
C PRO A 537 38.08 -25.23 1.23
N SER A 538 37.45 -26.15 1.98
CA SER A 538 37.51 -27.61 1.72
C SER A 538 37.05 -28.11 0.35
N SER A 539 36.13 -27.40 -0.32
CA SER A 539 35.57 -27.82 -1.61
C SER A 539 36.31 -27.28 -2.82
N GLY A 540 37.13 -26.24 -2.66
CA GLY A 540 37.76 -25.51 -3.76
C GLY A 540 36.87 -24.47 -4.45
N GLU A 541 35.64 -24.26 -3.95
CA GLU A 541 34.64 -23.43 -4.63
C GLU A 541 33.69 -22.68 -3.67
N THR A 542 33.99 -22.60 -2.37
CA THR A 542 33.13 -21.87 -1.43
C THR A 542 33.11 -20.39 -1.79
N GLU A 543 31.95 -19.87 -2.14
CA GLU A 543 31.80 -18.49 -2.58
C GLU A 543 31.49 -17.60 -1.38
N VAL A 544 32.22 -16.48 -1.27
CA VAL A 544 32.00 -15.45 -0.26
C VAL A 544 31.46 -14.21 -0.96
N VAL A 545 30.36 -13.66 -0.45
CA VAL A 545 29.73 -12.45 -0.99
C VAL A 545 29.47 -11.47 0.14
N LEU A 546 29.79 -10.19 -0.08
CA LEU A 546 29.28 -9.11 0.73
C LEU A 546 28.21 -8.38 -0.08
N ALA A 547 27.04 -8.18 0.49
CA ALA A 547 25.92 -7.56 -0.19
C ALA A 547 25.25 -6.47 0.65
N LEU A 548 24.66 -5.50 -0.04
CA LEU A 548 23.70 -4.57 0.55
C LEU A 548 22.33 -5.26 0.63
N GLN A 549 21.66 -5.12 1.78
CA GLN A 549 20.44 -5.82 2.14
C GLN A 549 19.36 -4.86 2.65
N PRO A 550 18.08 -5.05 2.29
CA PRO A 550 16.99 -4.28 2.89
C PRO A 550 16.89 -4.59 4.38
N GLN A 551 16.84 -3.56 5.21
CA GLN A 551 16.85 -3.71 6.67
C GLN A 551 15.58 -4.40 7.18
N ASN A 552 14.42 -4.08 6.58
CA ASN A 552 13.11 -4.58 6.99
C ASN A 552 12.79 -6.00 6.50
N VAL A 553 13.59 -6.57 5.60
CA VAL A 553 13.34 -7.92 5.04
C VAL A 553 14.50 -8.85 5.38
N LEU A 554 14.17 -10.06 5.83
CA LEU A 554 15.12 -11.17 5.91
C LEU A 554 15.13 -11.90 4.57
N VAL A 555 16.19 -11.70 3.79
CA VAL A 555 16.40 -12.44 2.55
C VAL A 555 17.21 -13.72 2.81
N GLN A 556 17.12 -14.69 1.91
CA GLN A 556 17.83 -15.97 2.02
C GLN A 556 19.05 -16.06 1.08
N ALA A 557 19.41 -14.96 0.41
CA ALA A 557 20.52 -14.88 -0.52
C ALA A 557 21.04 -13.43 -0.62
N PRO A 558 22.26 -13.21 -1.15
CA PRO A 558 22.77 -11.87 -1.44
C PRO A 558 21.83 -11.05 -2.32
N PHE A 559 21.39 -9.87 -1.86
CA PHE A 559 20.41 -9.04 -2.58
C PHE A 559 21.08 -8.11 -3.59
N PHE A 560 21.97 -7.22 -3.14
CA PHE A 560 22.87 -6.45 -4.02
C PHE A 560 24.34 -6.79 -3.72
N PRO A 561 24.94 -7.76 -4.43
CA PRO A 561 26.35 -8.09 -4.28
C PRO A 561 27.24 -6.87 -4.55
N LEU A 562 28.17 -6.61 -3.64
CA LEU A 562 29.18 -5.56 -3.72
C LEU A 562 30.58 -6.13 -3.93
N PHE A 563 30.87 -7.28 -3.29
CA PHE A 563 32.12 -8.01 -3.40
C PHE A 563 31.86 -9.50 -3.53
N ARG A 564 32.75 -10.21 -4.22
CA ARG A 564 32.64 -11.65 -4.44
C ARG A 564 34.01 -12.28 -4.60
N VAL A 565 34.24 -13.41 -3.96
CA VAL A 565 35.46 -14.21 -4.16
C VAL A 565 35.15 -15.69 -3.95
N ALA A 566 35.84 -16.55 -4.70
CA ALA A 566 35.82 -17.98 -4.45
C ALA A 566 37.03 -18.37 -3.60
N LEU A 567 36.80 -19.09 -2.51
CA LEU A 567 37.84 -19.73 -1.71
C LEU A 567 38.24 -21.04 -2.37
N THR A 568 39.55 -21.24 -2.50
CA THR A 568 40.12 -22.47 -3.03
C THR A 568 40.66 -23.32 -1.88
N LYS A 569 40.95 -24.60 -2.12
CA LYS A 569 41.61 -25.46 -1.12
C LYS A 569 42.98 -24.92 -0.65
N ALA A 570 43.60 -24.07 -1.46
CA ALA A 570 44.88 -23.44 -1.16
C ALA A 570 44.74 -22.09 -0.42
N SER A 571 43.52 -21.62 -0.16
CA SER A 571 43.29 -20.35 0.54
C SER A 571 43.90 -20.41 1.95
N PRO A 572 44.91 -19.58 2.26
CA PRO A 572 45.59 -19.61 3.55
C PRO A 572 44.72 -19.06 4.68
N VAL A 573 44.91 -19.60 5.89
CA VAL A 573 44.37 -19.05 7.13
C VAL A 573 45.27 -17.95 7.69
N TYR A 574 44.73 -17.09 8.55
CA TYR A 574 45.44 -16.07 9.32
C TYR A 574 46.24 -15.03 8.50
N THR A 575 45.95 -14.92 7.21
CA THR A 575 46.56 -13.97 6.28
C THR A 575 45.51 -13.15 5.56
N ASN A 576 45.90 -12.00 5.02
CA ASN A 576 45.00 -11.12 4.29
C ASN A 576 44.66 -11.72 2.93
N LEU A 577 43.38 -12.01 2.71
CA LEU A 577 42.83 -12.44 1.43
C LEU A 577 42.18 -11.25 0.74
N ASN A 578 42.49 -11.07 -0.54
CA ASN A 578 41.92 -10.01 -1.36
C ASN A 578 40.42 -10.24 -1.60
N PHE A 579 39.61 -9.19 -1.46
CA PHE A 579 38.19 -9.21 -1.74
C PHE A 579 37.84 -8.22 -2.86
N PRO A 580 37.76 -8.67 -4.12
CA PRO A 580 37.51 -7.78 -5.23
C PRO A 580 36.03 -7.34 -5.27
N PRO A 581 35.75 -6.08 -5.65
CA PRO A 581 34.38 -5.64 -5.89
C PRO A 581 33.82 -6.30 -7.16
N VAL A 582 32.49 -6.38 -7.24
CA VAL A 582 31.78 -6.82 -8.45
C VAL A 582 31.07 -5.66 -9.13
N ALA A 583 30.69 -5.87 -10.39
CA ALA A 583 29.81 -4.93 -11.10
C ALA A 583 28.48 -4.79 -10.33
N PHE A 584 28.14 -3.56 -9.99
CA PHE A 584 26.93 -3.25 -9.24
C PHE A 584 25.70 -3.39 -10.14
N SER A 585 24.66 -4.08 -9.66
CA SER A 585 23.41 -4.26 -10.42
C SER A 585 22.59 -2.98 -10.41
N GLU A 586 22.07 -2.59 -11.58
CA GLU A 586 21.30 -1.36 -11.77
C GLU A 586 19.88 -1.69 -12.25
N PRO A 587 18.93 -2.09 -11.39
CA PRO A 587 17.54 -2.23 -11.80
C PRO A 587 16.99 -0.88 -12.28
N GLU A 588 16.04 -0.94 -13.22
CA GLU A 588 15.46 0.25 -13.83
C GLU A 588 14.02 -0.03 -14.26
N ILE A 589 13.11 0.83 -13.82
CA ILE A 589 11.73 0.88 -14.29
C ILE A 589 11.49 2.25 -14.88
N GLN A 590 10.76 2.30 -15.99
CA GLN A 590 10.29 3.53 -16.58
C GLN A 590 8.80 3.70 -16.31
N VAL A 591 8.43 4.90 -15.84
CA VAL A 591 7.05 5.36 -15.76
C VAL A 591 6.75 6.27 -16.95
N GLU A 592 5.57 6.13 -17.53
CA GLU A 592 5.10 6.99 -18.60
C GLU A 592 3.64 7.40 -18.34
N LEU A 593 3.41 8.70 -18.29
CA LEU A 593 2.11 9.33 -18.17
C LEU A 593 1.63 9.68 -19.59
N ARG A 594 0.49 9.13 -20.00
CA ARG A 594 -0.07 9.38 -21.33
C ARG A 594 -1.45 10.00 -21.20
N PRO A 595 -1.76 11.08 -21.93
CA PRO A 595 -3.14 11.55 -22.02
C PRO A 595 -4.03 10.38 -22.45
N GLU A 596 -5.03 10.06 -21.65
CA GLU A 596 -6.13 9.21 -22.07
C GLU A 596 -7.15 10.14 -22.71
N ALA A 597 -7.51 9.87 -23.97
CA ALA A 597 -8.52 10.67 -24.64
C ALA A 597 -9.78 10.72 -23.76
N PRO A 598 -10.43 11.89 -23.59
CA PRO A 598 -11.79 11.92 -23.06
C PRO A 598 -12.60 11.00 -23.98
N THR A 599 -12.95 9.82 -23.48
CA THR A 599 -13.83 8.94 -24.24
C THR A 599 -15.13 9.70 -24.40
N GLN A 600 -15.38 10.20 -25.61
CA GLN A 600 -16.57 10.99 -25.93
C GLN A 600 -17.81 10.27 -25.37
N PRO A 601 -18.74 11.04 -24.77
CA PRO A 601 -19.86 10.52 -23.99
C PRO A 601 -20.71 9.49 -24.74
#